data_AF-A0A7K6JXC0-F1
#
_entry.id   AF-A0A7K6JXC0-F1
#
_cell.length_a   1.000
_cell.length_b   1.000
_cell.length_c   1.000
_cell.angle_alpha   90.00
_cell.angle_beta   90.00
_cell.angle_gamma   90.00
#
_symmetry.space_group_name_H-M   'P 1'
#
loop_
_entity.id
_entity.type
_entity.pdbx_description
1 polymer ?
#
loop_
_entity_poly.entity_id
_entity_poly.type
_entity_poly.pdbx_seq_one_letter_code
_entity_poly.pdbx_strand_id
1 'polypeptide(L)'
;MGVGGCLALPWRCLVVLCLRLLFLVPAGVPVRSGDATFPKAMDNVTVRQGESATLRCTVDDRVTRVAWLNRSTILYAGNDKWSIDNRVVILSNTKTQYSIKIHNVDIYDEGPYTCSVQTDNHPKT
;
A
#
# COMPACT_ATOMS: atom_id res chain seq x y z
N MET A 1 -65.13 20.10 19.04
CA MET A 1 -63.94 20.07 19.92
C MET A 1 -62.99 19.03 19.36
N GLY A 2 -61.74 19.38 19.11
CA GLY A 2 -60.74 18.45 18.56
C GLY A 2 -59.58 19.21 17.92
N VAL A 3 -58.70 19.76 18.74
CA VAL A 3 -57.50 20.49 18.33
C VAL A 3 -56.45 19.49 17.86
N GLY A 4 -56.21 19.41 16.55
CA GLY A 4 -55.08 18.70 15.95
C GLY A 4 -53.85 19.59 15.97
N GLY A 5 -53.07 19.56 17.06
CA GLY A 5 -51.86 20.36 17.22
C GLY A 5 -50.70 19.85 16.36
N CYS A 6 -50.29 20.62 15.36
CA CYS A 6 -48.95 20.48 14.78
C CYS A 6 -47.92 20.83 15.86
N LEU A 7 -47.24 19.82 16.42
CA LEU A 7 -46.08 20.00 17.28
C LEU A 7 -44.88 20.44 16.41
N ALA A 8 -44.90 21.69 15.96
CA ALA A 8 -43.74 22.32 15.36
C ALA A 8 -42.72 22.57 16.48
N LEU A 9 -41.71 21.69 16.59
CA LEU A 9 -40.58 21.92 17.47
C LEU A 9 -39.99 23.29 17.13
N PRO A 10 -39.82 24.19 18.12
CA PRO A 10 -39.28 25.51 17.86
C PRO A 10 -37.88 25.36 17.27
N TRP A 11 -37.49 26.22 16.32
CA TRP A 11 -36.18 26.19 15.65
C TRP A 11 -34.99 26.00 16.62
N ARG A 12 -35.12 26.55 17.83
CA ARG A 12 -34.16 26.39 18.94
C ARG A 12 -33.99 24.92 19.35
N CYS A 13 -35.06 24.13 19.42
CA CYS A 13 -35.01 22.69 19.69
C CYS A 13 -34.35 21.92 18.56
N LEU A 14 -34.61 22.28 17.29
CA LEU A 14 -33.95 21.65 16.15
C LEU A 14 -32.44 21.89 16.17
N VAL A 15 -32.01 23.13 16.44
CA VAL A 15 -30.59 23.48 16.58
C VAL A 15 -29.93 22.70 17.72
N VAL A 16 -30.59 22.60 18.87
CA VAL A 16 -30.08 21.82 20.02
C VAL A 16 -29.99 20.33 19.68
N LEU A 17 -31.00 19.75 19.02
CA LEU A 17 -30.99 18.36 18.57
C LEU A 17 -29.86 18.09 17.56
N CYS A 18 -29.67 18.96 16.58
CA CYS A 18 -28.57 18.86 15.62
C CYS A 18 -27.21 18.95 16.31
N LEU A 19 -27.02 19.89 17.25
CA LEU A 19 -25.79 19.98 18.04
C LEU A 19 -25.53 18.70 18.83
N ARG A 20 -26.54 18.13 19.49
CA ARG A 20 -26.43 16.85 20.23
C ARG A 20 -26.06 15.68 19.32
N LEU A 21 -26.62 15.62 18.11
CA LEU A 21 -26.30 14.60 17.11
C LEU A 21 -24.84 14.71 16.62
N LEU A 22 -24.30 15.92 16.50
CA LEU A 22 -22.88 16.11 16.14
C LEU A 22 -21.92 15.58 17.22
N PHE A 23 -22.30 15.65 18.50
CA PHE A 23 -21.52 15.06 19.59
C PHE A 23 -21.61 13.53 19.67
N LEU A 24 -22.56 12.92 18.98
CA LEU A 24 -22.69 11.46 18.87
C LEU A 24 -21.87 10.89 17.70
N VAL A 25 -21.26 11.74 16.86
CA VAL A 25 -20.37 11.26 15.81
C VAL A 25 -19.08 10.78 16.47
N PRO A 26 -18.77 9.46 16.46
CA PRO A 26 -17.53 8.98 17.03
C PRO A 26 -16.36 9.64 16.29
N ALA A 27 -15.43 10.23 17.05
CA ALA A 27 -14.17 10.69 16.49
C ALA A 27 -13.52 9.50 15.79
N GLY A 28 -13.27 9.63 14.48
CA GLY A 28 -12.74 8.55 13.66
C GLY A 28 -11.55 7.88 14.37
N VAL A 29 -11.61 6.56 14.49
CA VAL A 29 -10.54 5.80 15.15
C VAL A 29 -9.25 6.00 14.35
N PRO A 30 -8.11 6.33 14.99
CA PRO A 30 -6.85 6.40 14.28
C PRO A 30 -6.56 5.01 13.67
N VAL A 31 -6.45 4.94 12.35
CA VAL A 31 -5.95 3.74 11.67
C VAL A 31 -4.52 3.53 12.16
N ARG A 32 -4.34 2.57 13.06
CA ARG A 32 -3.02 2.07 13.41
C ARG A 32 -2.60 1.18 12.26
N SER A 33 -1.70 1.69 11.41
CA SER A 33 -0.91 0.81 10.56
C SER A 33 -0.30 -0.23 11.48
N GLY A 34 -0.67 -1.51 11.29
CA GLY A 34 -0.08 -2.58 12.06
C GLY A 34 1.43 -2.44 12.02
N ASP A 35 2.08 -2.71 13.16
CA ASP A 35 3.52 -2.79 13.29
C ASP A 35 3.99 -4.03 12.53
N ALA A 36 3.81 -4.00 11.21
CA ALA A 36 4.54 -4.82 10.29
C ALA A 36 5.95 -4.29 10.42
N THR A 37 6.84 -5.10 10.98
CA THR A 37 8.28 -4.89 10.87
C THR A 37 8.56 -4.68 9.39
N PHE A 38 8.61 -3.42 8.97
CA PHE A 38 8.74 -3.08 7.57
C PHE A 38 9.99 -3.79 7.06
N PRO A 39 9.94 -4.44 5.88
CA PRO A 39 11.12 -5.06 5.33
C PRO A 39 12.25 -4.03 5.35
N LYS A 40 13.41 -4.44 5.87
CA LYS A 40 14.62 -3.62 5.98
C LYS A 40 14.73 -2.72 4.74
N ALA A 41 14.91 -1.41 4.96
CA ALA A 41 15.10 -0.47 3.87
C ALA A 41 16.12 -1.03 2.87
N MET A 42 15.71 -1.12 1.60
CA MET A 42 16.55 -1.71 0.57
C MET A 42 17.78 -0.83 0.32
N ASP A 43 18.93 -1.46 0.08
CA ASP A 43 20.17 -0.76 -0.21
C ASP A 43 20.15 -0.15 -1.62
N ASN A 44 20.79 1.01 -1.78
CA ASN A 44 21.00 1.63 -3.10
C ASN A 44 21.93 0.76 -3.95
N VAL A 45 21.57 0.59 -5.22
CA VAL A 45 22.36 -0.19 -6.19
C VAL A 45 22.92 0.76 -7.24
N THR A 46 24.24 0.69 -7.45
CA THR A 46 24.92 1.40 -8.55
C THR A 46 25.51 0.36 -9.50
N VAL A 47 25.32 0.57 -10.79
CA VAL A 47 25.80 -0.31 -11.86
C VAL A 47 26.29 0.52 -13.03
N ARG A 48 27.18 -0.04 -13.84
CA ARG A 48 27.60 0.63 -15.08
C ARG A 48 26.60 0.37 -16.20
N GLN A 49 26.51 1.30 -17.14
CA GLN A 49 25.70 1.12 -18.34
C GLN A 49 26.12 -0.18 -19.07
N GLY A 50 25.14 -0.94 -19.54
CA GLY A 50 25.33 -2.22 -20.21
C GLY A 50 25.46 -3.43 -19.27
N GLU A 51 25.70 -3.21 -17.97
CA GLU A 51 25.69 -4.29 -16.98
C GLU A 51 24.26 -4.68 -16.57
N SER A 52 24.13 -5.60 -15.63
CA SER A 52 22.82 -6.01 -15.10
C SER A 52 22.63 -5.56 -13.66
N ALA A 53 21.55 -4.84 -13.37
CA ALA A 53 21.15 -4.51 -12.00
C ALA A 53 20.33 -5.64 -11.37
N THR A 54 20.62 -5.97 -10.12
CA THR A 54 19.84 -6.94 -9.34
C THR A 54 19.18 -6.24 -8.17
N LEU A 55 17.85 -6.22 -8.15
CA LEU A 55 17.05 -5.60 -7.10
C LEU A 55 16.50 -6.70 -6.20
N ARG A 56 16.84 -6.63 -4.90
CA ARG A 56 16.48 -7.66 -3.92
C ARG A 56 15.55 -7.08 -2.86
N CYS A 57 14.46 -7.79 -2.62
CA CYS A 57 13.52 -7.52 -1.55
C CYS A 57 13.48 -8.74 -0.63
N THR A 58 13.88 -8.56 0.63
CA THR A 58 13.71 -9.58 1.66
C THR A 58 12.27 -9.53 2.14
N VAL A 59 11.59 -10.66 2.14
CA VAL A 59 10.19 -10.78 2.55
C VAL A 59 10.08 -11.73 3.75
N ASP A 60 9.03 -11.56 4.54
CA ASP A 60 8.70 -12.43 5.68
C ASP A 60 7.59 -13.42 5.28
N ASP A 61 7.47 -14.51 6.02
CA ASP A 61 6.51 -15.60 5.77
C ASP A 61 5.04 -15.15 5.80
N ARG A 62 4.77 -13.97 6.38
CA ARG A 62 3.43 -13.36 6.46
C ARG A 62 3.00 -12.66 5.17
N VAL A 63 3.92 -12.44 4.23
CA VAL A 63 3.65 -11.78 2.96
C VAL A 63 2.85 -12.72 2.07
N THR A 64 1.66 -12.29 1.67
CA THR A 64 0.75 -13.04 0.79
C THR A 64 0.82 -12.59 -0.66
N ARG A 65 1.15 -11.32 -0.90
CA ARG A 65 1.31 -10.75 -2.24
C ARG A 65 2.51 -9.83 -2.29
N VAL A 66 3.20 -9.82 -3.42
CA VAL A 66 4.38 -8.98 -3.65
C VAL A 66 4.41 -8.47 -5.08
N ALA A 67 4.90 -7.26 -5.28
CA ALA A 67 5.07 -6.67 -6.60
C ALA A 67 6.34 -5.79 -6.66
N TRP A 68 7.00 -5.80 -7.81
CA TRP A 68 8.06 -4.85 -8.14
C TRP A 68 7.52 -3.72 -8.99
N LEU A 69 7.89 -2.50 -8.66
CA LEU A 69 7.50 -1.30 -9.37
C LEU A 69 8.71 -0.46 -9.75
N ASN A 70 8.66 0.14 -10.93
CA ASN A 70 9.46 1.32 -11.28
C ASN A 70 8.55 2.55 -11.15
N ARG A 71 8.80 3.39 -10.13
CA ARG A 71 7.90 4.49 -9.74
C ARG A 71 6.47 3.98 -9.46
N SER A 72 5.55 4.12 -10.43
CA SER A 72 4.16 3.68 -10.33
C SER A 72 3.81 2.54 -11.29
N THR A 73 4.75 2.11 -12.13
CA THR A 73 4.54 1.07 -13.14
C THR A 73 4.91 -0.28 -12.57
N ILE A 74 3.98 -1.24 -12.62
CA ILE A 74 4.21 -2.61 -12.16
C ILE A 74 5.10 -3.34 -13.15
N LEU A 75 6.22 -3.86 -12.67
CA LEU A 75 7.15 -4.69 -13.43
C LEU A 75 6.75 -6.17 -13.35
N TYR A 76 6.49 -6.62 -12.13
CA TYR A 76 6.07 -7.98 -11.80
C TYR A 76 5.11 -7.96 -10.62
N ALA A 77 4.14 -8.87 -10.62
CA ALA A 77 3.27 -9.16 -9.50
C ALA A 77 3.32 -10.66 -9.21
N GLY A 78 3.99 -11.07 -8.12
CA GLY A 78 4.34 -12.47 -7.91
C GLY A 78 5.15 -13.02 -9.09
N ASN A 79 4.62 -14.01 -9.80
CA ASN A 79 5.25 -14.57 -11.01
C ASN A 79 4.76 -13.93 -12.31
N ASP A 80 3.74 -13.09 -12.25
CA ASP A 80 3.14 -12.49 -13.43
C ASP A 80 4.01 -11.32 -13.90
N LYS A 81 4.45 -11.36 -15.16
CA LYS A 81 5.19 -10.27 -15.78
C LYS A 81 4.21 -9.22 -16.31
N TRP A 82 4.35 -7.98 -15.83
CA TRP A 82 3.54 -6.83 -16.26
C TRP A 82 4.34 -5.88 -17.14
N SER A 83 5.66 -5.80 -16.94
CA SER A 83 6.54 -5.00 -17.79
C SER A 83 6.56 -5.53 -19.22
N ILE A 84 6.45 -4.63 -20.19
CA ILE A 84 6.74 -4.91 -21.61
C ILE A 84 8.24 -4.98 -21.90
N ASP A 85 9.09 -4.53 -20.98
CA ASP A 85 10.54 -4.57 -21.15
C ASP A 85 11.07 -6.00 -20.96
N ASN A 86 11.62 -6.57 -22.04
CA ASN A 86 12.20 -7.90 -22.05
C ASN A 86 13.47 -8.03 -21.21
N ARG A 87 14.15 -6.93 -20.90
CA ARG A 87 15.35 -6.90 -20.06
C ARG A 87 15.06 -7.20 -18.59
N VAL A 88 13.82 -7.00 -18.15
CA VAL A 88 13.39 -7.25 -16.77
C VAL A 88 12.95 -8.70 -16.61
N VAL A 89 13.60 -9.41 -15.69
CA VAL A 89 13.36 -10.83 -15.39
C VAL A 89 13.28 -11.09 -13.90
N ILE A 90 12.51 -12.11 -13.51
CA ILE A 90 12.47 -12.58 -12.12
C ILE A 90 13.69 -13.45 -11.82
N LEU A 91 14.32 -13.24 -10.66
CA LEU A 91 15.43 -14.07 -10.18
C LEU A 91 15.01 -15.02 -9.07
N SER A 92 14.18 -14.55 -8.15
CA SER A 92 13.73 -15.34 -7.01
C SER A 92 12.35 -14.89 -6.58
N ASN A 93 11.48 -15.85 -6.31
CA ASN A 93 10.19 -15.66 -5.68
C ASN A 93 9.98 -16.76 -4.65
N THR A 94 10.59 -16.58 -3.49
CA THR A 94 10.50 -17.48 -2.34
C THR A 94 9.83 -16.75 -1.17
N LYS A 95 9.49 -17.51 -0.12
CA LYS A 95 8.92 -16.94 1.11
C LYS A 95 9.83 -15.95 1.83
N THR A 96 11.14 -15.96 1.52
CA THR A 96 12.14 -15.12 2.18
C THR A 96 12.75 -14.07 1.26
N GLN A 97 12.60 -14.22 -0.06
CA GLN A 97 13.19 -13.30 -1.02
C GLN A 97 12.36 -13.17 -2.30
N TYR A 98 12.16 -11.92 -2.70
CA TYR A 98 11.59 -11.55 -3.98
C TYR A 98 12.56 -10.63 -4.73
N SER A 99 13.11 -11.08 -5.85
CA SER A 99 14.14 -10.31 -6.58
C SER A 99 13.97 -10.36 -8.08
N ILE A 100 14.33 -9.25 -8.73
CA ILE A 100 14.35 -9.10 -10.18
C ILE A 100 15.74 -8.69 -10.67
N LYS A 101 16.00 -8.94 -11.95
CA LYS A 101 17.17 -8.45 -12.68
C LYS A 101 16.73 -7.58 -13.83
N ILE A 102 17.47 -6.52 -14.08
CA ILE A 102 17.37 -5.69 -15.28
C ILE A 102 18.66 -5.88 -16.05
N HIS A 103 18.60 -6.46 -17.24
CA HIS A 103 19.75 -6.65 -18.12
C HIS A 103 20.05 -5.41 -18.94
N ASN A 104 21.31 -5.23 -19.36
CA ASN A 104 21.74 -4.15 -20.24
C ASN A 104 21.19 -2.78 -19.80
N VAL A 105 21.52 -2.40 -18.56
CA VAL A 105 21.00 -1.19 -17.91
C VAL A 105 21.42 0.06 -18.67
N ASP A 106 20.49 0.99 -18.82
CA ASP A 106 20.68 2.30 -19.44
C ASP A 106 20.60 3.41 -18.37
N ILE A 107 21.12 4.61 -18.67
CA ILE A 107 20.99 5.79 -17.83
C ILE A 107 19.52 6.14 -17.54
N TYR A 108 18.60 5.80 -18.46
CA TYR A 108 17.16 6.04 -18.28
C TYR A 108 16.49 5.06 -17.31
N ASP A 109 17.15 3.96 -16.96
CA ASP A 109 16.66 3.03 -15.95
C ASP A 109 16.91 3.55 -14.54
N GLU A 110 17.64 4.67 -14.39
CA GLU A 110 17.89 5.32 -13.11
C GLU A 110 16.60 5.82 -12.47
N GLY A 111 16.41 5.46 -11.20
CA GLY A 111 15.31 5.98 -10.40
C GLY A 111 14.91 5.10 -9.24
N PRO A 112 13.84 5.48 -8.53
CA PRO A 112 13.33 4.70 -7.41
C PRO A 112 12.60 3.44 -7.91
N TYR A 113 13.03 2.31 -7.39
CA TYR A 113 12.33 1.03 -7.52
C TYR A 113 11.74 0.64 -6.17
N THR A 114 10.54 0.05 -6.19
CA THR A 114 9.82 -0.28 -4.97
C THR A 114 9.36 -1.73 -5.00
N CYS A 115 9.62 -2.43 -3.90
CA CYS A 115 9.01 -3.72 -3.62
C CYS A 115 7.78 -3.51 -2.72
N SER A 116 6.59 -3.64 -3.29
CA SER A 116 5.35 -3.55 -2.54
C SER A 116 4.97 -4.92 -2.01
N VAL A 117 4.78 -5.04 -0.70
CA VAL A 117 4.37 -6.28 -0.02
C VAL A 117 3.01 -6.10 0.63
N GLN A 118 2.19 -7.14 0.60
CA GLN A 118 0.95 -7.21 1.36
C GLN A 118 1.00 -8.41 2.29
N THR A 119 0.89 -8.16 3.59
CA THR A 119 0.79 -9.21 4.62
C THR A 119 -0.67 -9.50 4.94
N ASP A 120 -0.95 -10.71 5.42
CA ASP A 120 -2.27 -10.99 5.99
C ASP A 120 -2.44 -10.25 7.32
N ASN A 121 -3.53 -9.51 7.45
CA ASN A 121 -3.86 -8.75 8.66
C ASN A 121 -4.57 -9.68 9.64
N HIS A 122 -3.84 -10.56 10.33
CA HIS A 122 -4.36 -11.10 11.57
C HIS A 122 -4.18 -10.02 12.65
N PRO A 123 -5.25 -9.34 13.10
CA PRO A 123 -5.13 -8.42 14.23
C PRO A 123 -4.67 -9.24 15.42
N LYS A 124 -3.62 -8.77 16.11
CA LYS A 124 -3.19 -9.38 17.37
C LYS A 124 -4.36 -9.28 18.34
N THR A 125 -4.99 -10.42 18.66
CA THR A 125 -5.93 -10.56 19.78
C THR A 125 -5.22 -10.37 21.10
#